data_AF-A0A3M9ZGW5-F1
#
_entry.id   AF-A0A3M9ZGW5-F1
#
_cell.length_a   1.000
_cell.length_b   1.000
_cell.length_c   1.000
_cell.angle_alpha   90.00
_cell.angle_beta   90.00
_cell.angle_gamma   90.00
#
_symmetry.space_group_name_H-M   'P 1'
#
loop_
_entity.id
_entity.type
_entity.pdbx_description
1 polymer ?
#
loop_
_entity_poly.entity_id
_entity_poly.type
_entity_poly.pdbx_seq_one_letter_code
_entity_poly.pdbx_strand_id
1 'polypeptide(L)'
;MDNTEIRLRILFGYYAELYHGRPELEFLKGLKGVPESVIKANMTYLVDAKLVTGIAERYADGRPRVHIGRILPGGVNIVEEITGKSIDRLEEPTAGEIRGSPDRHLAFWEKCVNVATVCKVAVEITGKIFATLA
;
A
#
# COMPACT_ATOMS: atom_id res chain seq x y z
N MET A 1 12.99 -2.43 -5.98
CA MET A 1 11.81 -1.87 -5.31
C MET A 1 12.23 -1.39 -3.93
N ASP A 2 11.95 -0.14 -3.56
CA ASP A 2 12.27 0.39 -2.24
C ASP A 2 11.15 0.10 -1.21
N ASN A 3 11.43 0.37 0.08
CA ASN A 3 10.48 0.09 1.16
C ASN A 3 9.20 0.95 1.08
N THR A 4 9.27 2.15 0.54
CA THR A 4 8.10 3.03 0.38
C THR A 4 7.14 2.44 -0.64
N GLU A 5 7.66 2.00 -1.78
CA GLU A 5 6.87 1.34 -2.82
C GLU A 5 6.25 0.02 -2.30
N ILE A 6 7.01 -0.77 -1.55
CA ILE A 6 6.51 -2.03 -0.96
C ILE A 6 5.35 -1.74 0.00
N ARG A 7 5.52 -0.79 0.94
CA ARG A 7 4.47 -0.43 1.91
C ARG A 7 3.22 0.12 1.22
N LEU A 8 3.40 0.96 0.19
CA LEU A 8 2.30 1.49 -0.62
C LEU A 8 1.47 0.35 -1.23
N ARG A 9 2.14 -0.60 -1.90
CA ARG A 9 1.49 -1.75 -2.53
C ARG A 9 0.77 -2.63 -1.51
N ILE A 10 1.38 -2.89 -0.35
CA ILE A 10 0.78 -3.69 0.72
C ILE A 10 -0.46 -2.98 1.29
N LEU A 11 -0.37 -1.68 1.60
CA LEU A 11 -1.48 -0.93 2.19
C LEU A 11 -2.69 -0.86 1.25
N PHE A 12 -2.46 -0.60 -0.04
CA PHE A 12 -3.54 -0.65 -1.04
C PHE A 12 -4.07 -2.06 -1.27
N GLY A 13 -3.23 -3.09 -1.12
CA GLY A 13 -3.67 -4.49 -1.12
C GLY A 13 -4.73 -4.75 -0.05
N TYR A 14 -4.50 -4.31 1.19
CA TYR A 14 -5.49 -4.45 2.26
C TYR A 14 -6.75 -3.62 2.06
N TYR A 15 -6.60 -2.42 1.51
CA TYR A 15 -7.77 -1.61 1.14
C TYR A 15 -8.63 -2.35 0.10
N ALA A 16 -8.00 -2.88 -0.95
CA ALA A 16 -8.70 -3.60 -2.01
C ALA A 16 -9.34 -4.91 -1.51
N GLU A 17 -8.71 -5.62 -0.58
CA GLU A 17 -9.29 -6.80 0.06
C GLU A 17 -10.58 -6.43 0.81
N LEU A 18 -10.54 -5.37 1.63
CA LEU A 18 -11.69 -4.94 2.43
C LEU A 18 -12.87 -4.45 1.58
N TYR A 19 -12.60 -3.62 0.57
CA TYR A 19 -13.65 -2.93 -0.19
C TYR A 19 -14.04 -3.61 -1.51
N HIS A 20 -13.20 -4.52 -2.02
CA HIS A 20 -13.44 -5.18 -3.32
C HIS A 20 -13.38 -6.71 -3.25
N GLY A 21 -13.20 -7.29 -2.06
CA GLY A 21 -13.22 -8.75 -1.86
C GLY A 21 -12.15 -9.50 -2.65
N ARG A 22 -11.04 -8.83 -3.00
CA ARG A 22 -9.92 -9.42 -3.73
C ARG A 22 -9.03 -10.17 -2.72
N PRO A 23 -9.00 -11.52 -2.71
CA PRO A 23 -8.17 -12.26 -1.77
C PRO A 23 -6.68 -12.00 -2.03
N GLU A 24 -5.86 -12.21 -0.99
CA GLU A 24 -4.44 -11.80 -0.87
C GLU A 24 -3.49 -12.03 -2.07
N LEU A 25 -3.90 -12.82 -3.06
CA LEU A 25 -3.08 -13.24 -4.18
C LEU A 25 -2.88 -12.17 -5.27
N GLU A 26 -3.74 -11.16 -5.39
CA GLU A 26 -3.52 -10.11 -6.41
C GLU A 26 -2.51 -9.03 -5.99
N PHE A 27 -2.41 -8.68 -4.71
CA PHE A 27 -1.42 -7.69 -4.25
C PHE A 27 0.02 -8.24 -4.32
N LEU A 28 0.20 -9.55 -4.13
CA LEU A 28 1.52 -10.19 -4.18
C LEU A 28 2.12 -10.22 -5.60
N LYS A 29 1.30 -10.16 -6.65
CA LYS A 29 1.82 -10.08 -8.03
C LYS A 29 2.72 -8.86 -8.22
N GLY A 30 2.36 -7.72 -7.64
CA GLY A 30 3.15 -6.49 -7.66
C GLY A 30 4.43 -6.56 -6.81
N LEU A 31 4.55 -7.54 -5.91
CA LEU A 31 5.73 -7.76 -5.06
C LEU A 31 6.61 -8.91 -5.54
N LYS A 32 6.37 -9.43 -6.76
CA LYS A 32 7.15 -10.52 -7.34
C LYS A 32 8.65 -10.17 -7.35
N GLY A 33 9.47 -11.04 -6.74
CA GLY A 33 10.92 -10.85 -6.65
C GLY A 33 11.39 -10.05 -5.44
N VAL A 34 10.47 -9.51 -4.62
CA VAL A 34 10.82 -8.96 -3.31
C VAL A 34 11.03 -10.11 -2.32
N PRO A 35 12.16 -10.17 -1.58
CA PRO A 35 12.37 -11.20 -0.58
C PRO A 35 11.29 -11.20 0.50
N GLU A 36 10.83 -12.39 0.91
CA GLU A 36 9.77 -12.53 1.91
C GLU A 36 10.09 -11.82 3.24
N SER A 37 11.36 -11.82 3.65
CA SER A 37 11.82 -11.10 4.85
C SER A 37 11.62 -9.59 4.75
N VAL A 38 11.80 -9.01 3.56
CA VAL A 38 11.58 -7.58 3.29
C VAL A 38 10.08 -7.26 3.28
N ILE A 39 9.25 -8.14 2.70
CA ILE A 39 7.79 -8.01 2.74
C ILE A 39 7.32 -8.01 4.21
N LYS A 40 7.75 -9.00 5.00
CA LYS A 40 7.40 -9.11 6.43
C LYS A 40 7.85 -7.89 7.24
N ALA A 41 9.06 -7.37 7.01
CA ALA A 41 9.53 -6.17 7.70
C ALA A 41 8.66 -4.94 7.40
N ASN A 42 8.19 -4.79 6.16
CA ASN A 42 7.29 -3.70 5.78
C ASN A 42 5.87 -3.90 6.30
N MET A 43 5.40 -5.14 6.44
CA MET A 43 4.14 -5.44 7.10
C MET A 43 4.20 -5.15 8.61
N THR A 44 5.31 -5.50 9.29
CA THR A 44 5.57 -5.13 10.69
C THR A 44 5.43 -3.62 10.88
N TYR A 45 6.06 -2.83 10.01
CA TYR A 45 5.92 -1.36 10.05
C TYR A 45 4.46 -0.90 10.00
N LEU A 46 3.63 -1.48 9.13
CA LEU A 46 2.22 -1.08 9.00
C LEU A 46 1.39 -1.48 10.24
N VAL A 47 1.72 -2.59 10.89
CA VAL A 47 1.13 -3.01 12.16
C VAL A 47 1.54 -2.05 13.29
N ASP A 48 2.82 -1.77 13.42
CA ASP A 48 3.37 -0.87 14.46
C ASP A 48 2.81 0.56 14.32
N ALA A 49 2.64 1.03 13.09
CA ALA A 49 2.02 2.31 12.75
C ALA A 49 0.49 2.32 12.92
N LYS A 50 -0.12 1.21 13.37
CA LYS A 50 -1.58 1.04 13.56
C LYS A 50 -2.41 1.32 12.29
N LEU A 51 -1.83 1.02 11.12
CA LEU A 51 -2.52 1.17 9.83
C LEU A 51 -3.26 -0.11 9.43
N VAL A 52 -2.80 -1.26 9.92
CA VAL A 52 -3.44 -2.56 9.75
C VAL A 52 -3.46 -3.29 11.10
N THR A 53 -4.44 -4.17 11.32
CA THR A 53 -4.38 -5.08 12.47
C THR A 53 -3.37 -6.17 12.21
N GLY A 54 -2.74 -6.68 13.28
CA GLY A 54 -1.83 -7.79 13.19
C GLY A 54 -1.06 -8.04 14.46
N ILE A 55 -0.30 -9.12 14.46
CA ILE A 55 0.67 -9.50 15.46
C ILE A 55 2.03 -9.43 14.78
N ALA A 56 2.86 -8.49 15.21
CA ALA A 56 4.25 -8.38 14.81
C ALA A 56 5.14 -8.91 15.95
N GLU A 57 5.66 -10.13 15.77
CA GLU A 57 6.54 -10.81 16.70
C GLU A 57 7.90 -11.06 16.05
N ARG A 58 8.88 -11.46 16.87
CA ARG A 58 10.12 -12.07 16.39
C ARG A 58 10.21 -13.48 16.93
N TYR A 59 10.57 -14.43 16.06
CA TYR A 59 10.97 -15.76 16.50
C TYR A 59 12.24 -15.64 17.37
N ALA A 60 12.53 -16.69 18.16
CA ALA A 60 13.72 -16.75 19.00
C ALA A 60 15.04 -16.62 18.21
N ASP A 61 15.01 -16.94 16.91
CA ASP A 61 16.14 -16.79 15.98
C ASP A 61 16.24 -15.39 15.34
N GLY A 62 15.41 -14.44 15.79
CA GLY A 62 15.39 -13.06 15.31
C GLY A 62 14.61 -12.82 14.02
N ARG A 63 14.08 -13.86 13.36
CA ARG A 63 13.27 -13.70 12.15
C ARG A 63 11.92 -13.04 12.48
N PRO A 64 11.44 -12.08 11.65
CA PRO A 64 10.13 -11.47 11.86
C PRO A 64 9.03 -12.50 11.61
N ARG A 65 8.08 -12.57 12.54
CA ARG A 65 6.81 -13.27 12.40
C ARG A 65 5.72 -12.20 12.35
N VAL A 66 4.99 -12.16 11.25
CA VAL A 66 3.87 -11.24 11.10
C VAL A 66 2.63 -12.04 10.74
N HIS A 67 1.58 -11.88 11.52
CA HIS A 67 0.23 -12.27 11.16
C HIS A 67 -0.60 -11.01 11.05
N ILE A 68 -1.32 -10.86 9.97
CA ILE A 68 -1.90 -9.58 9.55
C ILE A 68 -3.38 -9.82 9.39
N GLY A 69 -4.17 -8.86 9.86
CA GLY A 69 -5.62 -8.89 9.77
C GLY A 69 -6.10 -7.94 8.70
N ARG A 70 -6.85 -6.92 9.09
CA ARG A 70 -7.56 -6.00 8.20
C ARG A 70 -6.95 -4.61 8.24
N ILE A 71 -7.15 -3.84 7.19
CA ILE A 71 -6.86 -2.40 7.24
C ILE A 71 -7.68 -1.73 8.35
N LEU A 72 -7.03 -0.84 9.10
CA LEU A 72 -7.65 -0.04 10.15
C LEU A 72 -8.14 1.30 9.59
N PRO A 73 -9.03 2.03 10.30
CA PRO A 73 -9.48 3.36 9.87
C PRO A 73 -8.32 4.32 9.58
N GLY A 74 -7.24 4.27 10.36
CA GLY A 74 -6.03 5.04 10.09
C GLY A 74 -5.36 4.67 8.75
N GLY A 75 -5.30 3.38 8.42
CA GLY A 75 -4.80 2.93 7.12
C GLY A 75 -5.68 3.37 5.95
N VAL A 76 -7.00 3.34 6.12
CA VAL A 76 -7.97 3.84 5.13
C VAL A 76 -7.73 5.33 4.86
N ASN A 77 -7.64 6.16 5.90
CA ASN A 77 -7.39 7.59 5.76
C ASN A 77 -6.08 7.87 4.99
N ILE A 78 -5.03 7.08 5.24
CA ILE A 78 -3.75 7.22 4.53
C ILE A 78 -3.89 6.84 3.05
N VAL A 79 -4.67 5.81 2.70
CA VAL A 79 -4.96 5.45 1.30
C VAL A 79 -5.72 6.58 0.59
N GLU A 80 -6.73 7.15 1.24
CA GLU A 80 -7.49 8.29 0.71
C GLU A 80 -6.58 9.51 0.50
N GLU A 81 -5.73 9.81 1.47
CA GLU A 81 -4.80 10.93 1.40
C GLU A 81 -3.76 10.75 0.28
N ILE A 82 -3.16 9.55 0.16
CA ILE A 82 -2.22 9.23 -0.92
C ILE A 82 -2.92 9.37 -2.27
N THR A 83 -4.11 8.81 -2.41
CA THR A 83 -4.87 8.84 -3.68
C THR A 83 -5.18 10.27 -4.08
N GLY A 84 -5.78 11.06 -3.17
CA GLY A 84 -6.15 12.46 -3.44
C GLY A 84 -4.94 13.32 -3.81
N LYS A 85 -3.89 13.31 -2.99
CA LYS A 85 -2.68 14.12 -3.23
C LYS A 85 -1.89 13.67 -4.46
N SER A 86 -2.04 12.42 -4.89
CA SER A 86 -1.35 11.91 -6.08
C SER A 86 -2.08 12.30 -7.35
N ILE A 87 -3.42 12.15 -7.41
CA ILE A 87 -4.22 12.43 -8.61
C ILE A 87 -3.98 13.85 -9.15
N ASP A 88 -3.87 14.84 -8.26
CA ASP A 88 -3.64 16.24 -8.66
C ASP A 88 -2.26 16.51 -9.25
N ARG A 89 -1.35 15.55 -9.13
CA ARG A 89 0.03 15.63 -9.61
C ARG A 89 0.31 14.62 -10.74
N LEU A 90 -0.68 13.83 -11.14
CA LEU A 90 -0.55 12.90 -12.27
C LEU A 90 -0.72 13.63 -13.61
N GLU A 91 -0.03 13.15 -14.63
CA GLU A 91 -0.21 13.62 -16.00
C GLU A 91 -1.53 13.11 -16.59
N GLU A 92 -2.10 13.88 -17.52
CA GLU A 92 -3.23 13.44 -18.34
C GLU A 92 -2.73 12.47 -19.44
N PRO A 93 -3.52 11.45 -19.83
CA PRO A 93 -4.93 11.22 -19.49
C PRO A 93 -5.16 10.43 -18.19
N THR A 94 -4.10 9.95 -17.54
CA THR A 94 -4.21 9.04 -16.39
C THR A 94 -4.99 9.69 -15.24
N ALA A 95 -4.75 10.97 -14.94
CA ALA A 95 -5.48 11.68 -13.90
C ALA A 95 -6.98 11.77 -14.20
N GLY A 96 -7.36 12.13 -15.44
CA GLY A 96 -8.74 12.19 -15.90
C GLY A 96 -9.47 10.85 -15.81
N GLU A 97 -8.82 9.76 -16.22
CA GLU A 97 -9.39 8.40 -16.13
C GLU A 97 -9.68 7.99 -14.68
N ILE A 98 -8.79 8.34 -13.75
CA ILE A 98 -8.99 8.04 -12.32
C ILE A 98 -10.11 8.91 -11.74
N ARG A 99 -10.15 10.21 -12.03
CA ARG A 99 -11.20 11.12 -11.54
C ARG A 99 -12.59 10.75 -12.06
N GLY A 100 -12.66 10.28 -13.30
CA GLY A 100 -13.90 9.83 -13.95
C GLY A 100 -14.37 8.45 -13.51
N SER A 101 -13.56 7.70 -12.76
CA SER A 101 -13.94 6.38 -12.25
C SER A 101 -14.99 6.50 -11.12
N PRO A 102 -16.00 5.62 -11.09
CA PRO A 102 -16.92 5.49 -9.94
C PRO A 102 -16.18 5.17 -8.64
N ASP A 103 -15.07 4.43 -8.74
CA ASP A 103 -14.16 4.18 -7.63
C ASP A 103 -12.76 4.70 -7.98
N ARG A 104 -12.41 5.83 -7.39
CA ARG A 104 -11.14 6.51 -7.65
C ARG A 104 -9.96 5.79 -7.00
N HIS A 105 -10.16 5.12 -5.86
CA HIS A 105 -9.10 4.43 -5.15
C HIS A 105 -8.72 3.14 -5.86
N LEU A 106 -9.72 2.39 -6.33
CA LEU A 106 -9.50 1.22 -7.16
C LEU A 106 -8.83 1.60 -8.49
N ALA A 107 -9.33 2.63 -9.19
CA ALA A 107 -8.73 3.07 -10.44
C ALA A 107 -7.28 3.58 -10.25
N PHE A 108 -7.02 4.33 -9.17
CA PHE A 108 -5.66 4.75 -8.81
C PHE A 108 -4.76 3.54 -8.52
N TRP A 109 -5.26 2.54 -7.79
CA TRP A 109 -4.52 1.32 -7.54
C TRP A 109 -4.16 0.61 -8.85
N GLU A 110 -5.13 0.34 -9.71
CA GLU A 110 -4.93 -0.39 -10.96
C GLU A 110 -3.99 0.33 -11.93
N LYS A 111 -4.04 1.67 -11.98
CA LYS A 111 -3.26 2.46 -12.94
C LYS A 111 -1.90 2.93 -12.42
N CYS A 112 -1.77 3.12 -11.10
CA CYS A 112 -0.57 3.72 -10.53
C CYS A 112 0.15 2.88 -9.49
N VAL A 113 -0.49 1.89 -8.86
CA VAL A 113 0.10 1.13 -7.75
C VAL A 113 0.28 -0.36 -8.09
N ASN A 114 -0.65 -0.97 -8.82
CA ASN A 114 -0.64 -2.38 -9.22
C ASN A 114 -0.12 -2.59 -10.66
N VAL A 115 0.87 -1.80 -11.03
CA VAL A 115 1.54 -1.84 -12.34
C VAL A 115 2.99 -2.30 -12.18
N ALA A 116 3.66 -2.61 -13.29
CA ALA A 116 5.07 -3.03 -13.29
C ALA A 116 5.98 -2.00 -12.61
N THR A 117 5.73 -0.71 -12.86
CA THR A 117 6.45 0.41 -12.24
C THR A 117 5.43 1.35 -11.61
N VAL A 118 5.45 1.51 -10.28
CA VAL A 118 4.55 2.43 -9.58
C VAL A 118 4.78 3.87 -10.03
N CYS A 119 3.70 4.64 -10.14
CA CYS A 119 3.77 6.07 -10.43
C CYS A 119 4.70 6.77 -9.42
N LYS A 120 5.75 7.45 -9.91
CA LYS A 120 6.72 8.17 -9.06
C LYS A 120 6.05 9.12 -8.06
N VAL A 121 5.00 9.81 -8.51
CA VAL A 121 4.19 10.71 -7.68
C VAL A 121 3.60 9.99 -6.45
N ALA A 122 3.07 8.78 -6.64
CA ALA A 122 2.49 7.99 -5.55
C ALA A 122 3.56 7.61 -4.52
N VAL A 123 4.74 7.19 -4.98
CA VAL A 123 5.88 6.87 -4.09
C VAL A 123 6.35 8.10 -3.32
N GLU A 124 6.48 9.26 -3.99
CA GLU A 124 6.89 10.53 -3.35
C GLU A 124 5.90 10.98 -2.28
N ILE A 125 4.60 10.97 -2.59
CA ILE A 125 3.55 11.36 -1.63
C ILE A 125 3.54 10.40 -0.44
N THR A 126 3.62 9.10 -0.70
CA THR A 126 3.67 8.07 0.34
C THR A 126 4.87 8.28 1.26
N GLY A 127 6.06 8.55 0.70
CA GLY A 127 7.26 8.82 1.47
C GLY A 127 7.11 10.01 2.40
N LYS A 128 6.49 11.10 1.93
CA LYS A 128 6.20 12.28 2.76
C LYS A 128 5.23 11.97 3.89
N ILE A 129 4.16 11.22 3.59
CA ILE A 129 3.15 10.86 4.59
C ILE A 129 3.77 9.95 5.66
N PHE A 130 4.48 8.88 5.27
CA PHE A 130 5.11 7.98 6.23
C PHE A 130 6.21 8.63 7.07
N ALA A 131 6.94 9.60 6.53
CA ALA A 131 7.89 10.38 7.33
C ALA A 131 7.23 11.18 8.46
N THR A 132 5.93 11.47 8.38
CA THR A 132 5.18 12.17 9.44
C THR A 132 4.54 11.24 10.48
N LEU A 133 4.56 9.93 10.25
CA LEU A 133 4.06 8.93 11.19
C LEU A 133 5.13 8.44 12.18
N ALA A 134 6.41 8.76 11.92
CA ALA A 134 7.58 8.29 12.66
C ALA A 134 7.95 9.22 13.83
#